data_AF-A0A7W4DXJ0-F1
#
_entry.id   AF-A0A7W4DXJ0-F1
#
_cell.length_a   1.000
_cell.length_b   1.000
_cell.length_c   1.000
_cell.angle_alpha   90.00
_cell.angle_beta   90.00
_cell.angle_gamma   90.00
#
_symmetry.space_group_name_H-M   'P 1'
#
loop_
_entity.id
_entity.type
_entity.pdbx_description
1 polymer ?
#
loop_
_entity_poly.entity_id
_entity_poly.type
_entity_poly.pdbx_seq_one_letter_code
_entity_poly.pdbx_strand_id
1 'polypeptide(L)'
;MPIGYSKPRKYDTLKQGFAVGLVLPLVVLGVILLAYYVSKGATSFAAYLRFPNVLPRLLSLSTLANGLLFYFALRTERYQLGKGLLGMTIFYALIIFILILAR
;
A
#
# COMPACT_ATOMS: atom_id res chain seq x y z
N MET A 1 13.82 5.24 -37.03
CA MET A 1 12.92 5.48 -35.87
C MET A 1 13.71 6.25 -34.82
N PRO A 2 13.45 7.55 -34.59
CA PRO A 2 14.12 8.24 -33.50
C PRO A 2 13.55 7.71 -32.18
N ILE A 3 14.46 7.26 -31.33
CA ILE A 3 14.20 6.73 -29.98
C ILE A 3 13.77 7.94 -29.15
N GLY A 4 12.47 8.08 -28.92
CA GLY A 4 11.89 9.21 -28.22
C GLY A 4 12.36 9.25 -26.78
N TYR A 5 13.31 10.13 -26.48
CA TYR A 5 13.66 10.51 -25.12
C TYR A 5 12.45 11.19 -24.49
N SER A 6 11.75 10.46 -23.63
CA SER A 6 10.61 10.93 -22.85
C SER A 6 11.05 12.10 -21.95
N LYS A 7 10.41 13.26 -22.14
CA LYS A 7 10.62 14.46 -21.32
C LYS A 7 10.56 14.08 -19.82
N PRO A 8 11.48 14.56 -18.96
CA PRO A 8 11.38 14.34 -17.53
C PRO A 8 10.09 15.00 -17.02
N ARG A 9 9.06 14.19 -16.77
CA ARG A 9 7.81 14.66 -16.17
C ARG A 9 8.09 14.99 -14.71
N LYS A 10 7.63 16.16 -14.26
CA LYS A 10 7.86 16.80 -12.95
C LYS A 10 7.46 15.95 -11.72
N TYR A 11 6.87 14.76 -11.94
CA TYR A 11 6.38 13.84 -10.92
C TYR A 11 6.81 12.38 -11.18
N ASP A 12 7.90 12.13 -11.91
CA ASP A 12 8.40 10.77 -12.13
C ASP A 12 9.69 10.55 -11.33
N THR A 13 9.55 10.55 -10.01
CA THR A 13 10.68 10.33 -9.10
C THR A 13 10.45 9.06 -8.30
N LEU A 14 11.45 8.18 -8.27
CA LEU A 14 11.46 6.97 -7.42
C LEU A 14 11.06 7.27 -5.97
N LYS A 15 11.53 8.39 -5.42
CA LYS A 15 11.21 8.85 -4.05
C LYS A 15 9.72 9.12 -3.84
N GLN A 16 9.03 9.69 -4.83
CA GLN A 16 7.59 9.93 -4.74
C GLN A 16 6.82 8.60 -4.76
N GLY A 17 7.25 7.63 -5.57
CA GLY A 17 6.62 6.31 -5.65
C GLY A 17 6.77 5.53 -4.35
N PHE A 18 7.94 5.66 -3.71
CA PHE A 18 8.23 5.09 -2.41
C PHE A 18 7.41 5.76 -1.29
N ALA A 19 7.35 7.10 -1.28
CA ALA A 19 6.57 7.85 -0.28
C ALA A 19 5.08 7.55 -0.40
N VAL A 20 4.51 7.60 -1.61
CA VAL A 20 3.11 7.25 -1.84
C VAL A 20 2.86 5.78 -1.52
N GLY A 21 3.75 4.88 -1.94
CA GLY A 21 3.64 3.45 -1.70
C GLY A 21 3.72 3.05 -0.22
N LEU A 22 4.33 3.87 0.63
CA LEU A 22 4.39 3.67 2.08
C LEU A 22 3.21 4.33 2.79
N VAL A 23 2.96 5.60 2.49
CA VAL A 23 1.94 6.40 3.20
C VAL A 23 0.54 5.89 2.88
N LEU A 24 0.26 5.54 1.63
CA LEU A 24 -1.09 5.18 1.21
C LEU A 24 -1.64 3.92 1.91
N PRO A 25 -0.96 2.76 1.93
CA PRO A 25 -1.45 1.59 2.66
C PRO A 25 -1.57 1.85 4.17
N LEU A 26 -0.70 2.67 4.77
CA LEU A 26 -0.83 3.09 6.17
C LEU A 26 -2.08 3.94 6.41
N VAL A 27 -2.35 4.90 5.52
CA VAL A 27 -3.54 5.77 5.61
C VAL A 27 -4.80 4.94 5.43
N VAL A 28 -4.86 4.06 4.42
CA VAL A 28 -6.02 3.18 4.17
C VAL A 28 -6.28 2.28 5.37
N LEU A 29 -5.23 1.66 5.92
CA LEU A 29 -5.34 0.82 7.11
C LEU A 29 -5.84 1.64 8.31
N GLY A 30 -5.28 2.83 8.53
CA GLY A 30 -5.71 3.75 9.58
C GLY A 30 -7.18 4.17 9.45
N VAL A 31 -7.64 4.47 8.23
CA VAL A 31 -9.04 4.81 7.94
C VAL A 31 -9.96 3.62 8.22
N ILE A 32 -9.58 2.41 7.83
CA ILE A 32 -10.38 1.20 8.10
C ILE A 32 -10.49 0.96 9.62
N LEU A 33 -9.38 1.09 10.35
CA LEU A 33 -9.38 0.95 11.80
C LEU A 33 -10.22 2.06 12.47
N LEU A 34 -10.10 3.30 12.03
CA LEU A 34 -10.88 4.41 12.57
C LEU A 34 -12.38 4.23 12.31
N ALA A 35 -12.75 3.84 11.09
CA ALA A 35 -14.14 3.54 10.73
C ALA A 35 -14.70 2.40 11.58
N TYR A 36 -13.92 1.35 11.82
CA TYR A 36 -14.32 0.24 12.69
C TYR A 36 -14.46 0.67 14.15
N TYR A 37 -13.54 1.50 14.65
CA TYR A 37 -13.58 2.05 16.01
C TYR A 37 -14.84 2.91 16.24
N VAL A 38 -15.15 3.81 15.31
CA VAL A 38 -16.34 4.67 15.38
C VAL A 38 -17.63 3.84 15.29
N SER A 39 -17.65 2.79 14.47
CA SER A 39 -18.85 1.97 14.28
C SER A 39 -19.15 0.99 15.43
N LYS A 40 -18.12 0.39 16.04
CA LYS A 40 -18.28 -0.72 17.00
C LYS A 40 -17.90 -0.38 18.44
N GLY A 41 -17.24 0.76 18.68
CA GLY A 41 -16.75 1.17 20.00
C GLY A 41 -15.48 0.41 20.46
N ALA A 42 -14.80 0.97 21.46
CA ALA A 42 -13.45 0.54 21.89
C ALA A 42 -13.36 -0.93 22.36
N THR A 43 -14.42 -1.44 23.00
CA THR A 43 -14.45 -2.80 23.56
C THR A 43 -14.52 -3.87 22.48
N SER A 44 -15.34 -3.65 21.44
CA SER A 44 -15.42 -4.55 20.28
C SER A 44 -14.19 -4.42 19.37
N PHE A 45 -13.57 -3.23 19.31
CA PHE A 45 -12.33 -3.02 18.54
C PHE A 45 -11.16 -3.86 19.06
N ALA A 46 -10.93 -3.88 20.38
CA ALA A 46 -9.88 -4.67 21.00
C ALA A 46 -10.11 -6.18 20.85
N ALA A 47 -11.37 -6.63 20.91
CA ALA A 47 -11.72 -8.02 20.63
C ALA A 47 -11.48 -8.38 19.16
N TYR A 48 -11.84 -7.49 18.22
CA TYR A 48 -11.62 -7.68 16.79
C TYR A 48 -10.13 -7.72 16.40
N LEU A 49 -9.29 -6.91 17.04
CA LEU A 49 -7.84 -6.95 16.83
C LEU A 49 -7.18 -8.22 17.40
N ARG A 50 -7.78 -8.82 18.45
CA ARG A 50 -7.32 -10.09 19.02
C ARG A 50 -7.71 -11.30 18.16
N PHE A 51 -8.66 -11.16 17.24
CA PHE A 51 -9.03 -12.27 16.36
C PHE A 51 -7.88 -12.68 15.45
N PRO A 52 -7.69 -14.01 15.26
CA PRO A 52 -6.70 -14.48 14.33
C PRO A 52 -6.93 -13.97 12.92
N ASN A 53 -5.82 -13.61 12.25
CA ASN A 53 -5.77 -13.25 10.83
C ASN A 53 -6.43 -11.92 10.43
N VAL A 54 -6.99 -11.14 11.37
CA VAL A 54 -7.58 -9.83 11.04
C VAL A 54 -6.52 -8.83 10.57
N LEU A 55 -5.42 -8.70 11.31
CA LEU A 55 -4.30 -7.82 10.96
C LEU A 55 -3.71 -8.08 9.55
N PRO A 56 -3.26 -9.31 9.21
CA PRO A 56 -2.72 -9.58 7.88
C PRO A 56 -3.77 -9.43 6.77
N ARG A 57 -5.05 -9.71 7.06
CA ARG A 57 -6.15 -9.49 6.10
C ARG A 57 -6.37 -8.01 5.80
N LEU A 58 -6.36 -7.16 6.82
CA LEU A 58 -6.48 -5.71 6.67
C LEU A 58 -5.26 -5.12 5.94
N LEU A 59 -4.07 -5.60 6.25
CA LEU A 59 -2.83 -5.20 5.56
C LEU A 59 -2.87 -5.60 4.09
N SER A 60 -3.31 -6.82 3.77
CA SER A 60 -3.49 -7.29 2.38
C SER A 60 -4.52 -6.46 1.61
N LEU A 61 -5.63 -6.07 2.24
CA LEU A 61 -6.63 -5.21 1.62
C LEU A 61 -6.06 -3.82 1.30
N SER A 62 -5.21 -3.30 2.20
CA SER A 62 -4.56 -1.99 2.06
C SER A 62 -3.47 -2.01 0.97
N THR A 63 -2.69 -3.08 0.87
CA THR A 63 -1.68 -3.23 -0.20
C THR A 63 -2.31 -3.42 -1.57
N LEU A 64 -3.53 -3.99 -1.65
CA LEU A 64 -4.29 -4.10 -2.89
C LEU A 64 -4.65 -2.71 -3.45
N ALA A 65 -5.01 -1.75 -2.59
CA ALA A 65 -5.22 -0.36 -2.99
C ALA A 65 -3.93 0.29 -3.56
N ASN A 66 -2.77 -0.07 -3.01
CA ASN A 66 -1.48 0.37 -3.53
C ASN A 66 -1.20 -0.22 -4.93
N GLY A 67 -1.61 -1.48 -5.17
CA GLY A 67 -1.55 -2.13 -6.48
C GLY A 67 -2.38 -1.42 -7.55
N LEU A 68 -3.52 -0.82 -7.20
CA LEU A 68 -4.33 -0.02 -8.13
C LEU A 68 -3.59 1.25 -8.59
N LEU A 69 -2.90 1.93 -7.67
CA LEU A 69 -2.06 3.08 -8.01
C LEU A 69 -0.85 2.68 -8.84
N PHE A 70 -0.26 1.51 -8.57
CA PHE A 70 0.78 0.96 -9.42
C PHE A 70 0.28 0.73 -10.86
N TYR A 71 -0.90 0.14 -11.03
CA TYR A 71 -1.52 -0.05 -12.35
C TYR A 71 -1.73 1.30 -13.06
N PHE A 72 -2.21 2.32 -12.34
CA PHE A 72 -2.43 3.65 -12.89
C PHE A 72 -1.11 4.34 -13.29
N ALA A 73 -0.05 4.17 -12.49
CA ALA A 73 1.29 4.68 -12.80
C ALA A 73 1.87 4.02 -14.05
N LEU A 74 1.66 2.71 -14.23
CA LEU A 74 2.07 1.97 -15.41
C LEU A 74 1.32 2.47 -16.66
N ARG A 75 0.00 2.67 -16.55
CA ARG A 75 -0.82 3.21 -17.65
C ARG A 75 -0.44 4.63 -18.05
N THR A 76 0.08 5.42 -17.12
CA THR A 76 0.49 6.82 -17.35
C THR A 76 1.96 6.94 -17.82
N GLU A 77 2.60 5.82 -18.17
CA GLU A 77 4.01 5.73 -18.57
C GLU A 77 4.98 6.32 -17.51
N ARG A 78 4.58 6.31 -16.23
CA ARG A 78 5.41 6.80 -15.11
C ARG A 78 6.20 5.65 -14.52
N TYR A 79 7.22 5.21 -15.25
CA TYR A 79 7.98 4.01 -14.92
C TYR A 79 8.79 4.14 -13.63
N GLN A 80 9.28 5.33 -13.27
CA GLN A 80 10.03 5.50 -12.02
C GLN A 80 9.11 5.46 -10.80
N LEU A 81 7.96 6.12 -10.88
CA LEU A 81 6.91 5.98 -9.85
C LEU A 81 6.49 4.52 -9.68
N GLY A 82 6.19 3.84 -10.79
CA GLY A 82 5.77 2.44 -10.77
C GLY A 82 6.78 1.51 -10.10
N LYS A 83 8.09 1.70 -10.38
CA LYS A 83 9.16 0.93 -9.71
C LYS A 83 9.20 1.16 -8.20
N GLY A 84 8.99 2.40 -7.74
CA GLY A 84 8.91 2.72 -6.31
C GLY A 84 7.69 2.09 -5.62
N LEU A 85 6.53 2.15 -6.26
CA LEU A 85 5.28 1.53 -5.81
C LEU A 85 5.38 -0.01 -5.71
N LEU A 86 5.96 -0.66 -6.73
CA LEU A 86 6.20 -2.10 -6.72
C LEU A 86 7.16 -2.51 -5.61
N GLY A 87 8.29 -1.80 -5.48
CA GLY A 87 9.27 -2.08 -4.43
C GLY A 87 8.64 -2.01 -3.03
N MET A 88 7.80 -1.00 -2.79
CA MET A 88 7.03 -0.88 -1.55
C MET A 88 6.01 -2.02 -1.35
N THR A 89 5.32 -2.42 -2.42
CA THR A 89 4.34 -3.50 -2.34
C THR A 89 5.01 -4.84 -2.00
N ILE A 90 6.18 -5.12 -2.58
CA ILE A 90 7.00 -6.30 -2.24
C ILE A 90 7.45 -6.23 -0.79
N PHE A 91 7.92 -5.07 -0.33
CA PHE A 91 8.31 -4.86 1.06
C PHE A 91 7.16 -5.14 2.04
N TYR A 92 5.96 -4.63 1.76
CA TYR A 92 4.78 -4.96 2.56
C TYR A 92 4.41 -6.45 2.50
N ALA A 93 4.53 -7.09 1.35
CA ALA A 93 4.29 -8.52 1.23
C ALA A 93 5.26 -9.33 2.11
N LEU A 94 6.53 -8.93 2.19
CA LEU A 94 7.49 -9.53 3.11
C LEU A 94 7.09 -9.33 4.57
N ILE A 95 6.64 -8.13 4.96
CA ILE A 95 6.14 -7.87 6.33
C ILE A 95 4.95 -8.77 6.65
N ILE A 96 3.98 -8.88 5.74
CA ILE A 96 2.80 -9.74 5.90
C ILE A 96 3.23 -11.19 6.05
N PHE A 97 4.17 -11.65 5.22
CA PHE A 97 4.70 -13.01 5.28
C PHE A 97 5.38 -13.30 6.62
N ILE A 98 6.23 -12.38 7.11
CA ILE A 98 6.86 -12.50 8.43
C ILE A 98 5.81 -12.50 9.54
N LEU A 99 4.78 -11.66 9.46
CA LEU A 99 3.72 -11.58 10.46
C LEU A 99 2.87 -12.86 10.51
N ILE A 100 2.67 -13.51 9.36
CA ILE A 100 1.99 -14.80 9.26
C ILE A 100 2.88 -15.91 9.81
N LEU A 101 4.18 -15.88 9.53
CA LEU A 101 5.14 -16.91 9.95
C LEU A 101 5.50 -16.83 11.44
N ALA A 102 5.54 -15.62 12.02
CA ALA A 102 5.86 -15.38 13.43
C ALA A 102 4.67 -15.60 14.39
N ARG A 103 3.53 -16.05 13.86
CA ARG A 103 2.30 -16.32 14.59
C ARG A 103 2.07 -17.82 14.73
#